data_AF-D4KCS2-F1
#
_entry.id   AF-D4KCS2-F1
#
_cell.length_a   1.000
_cell.length_b   1.000
_cell.length_c   1.000
_cell.angle_alpha   90.00
_cell.angle_beta   90.00
_cell.angle_gamma   90.00
#
_symmetry.space_group_name_H-M   'P 1'
#
loop_
_entity.id
_entity.type
_entity.pdbx_description
1 polymer ?
#
loop_
_entity_poly.entity_id
_entity_poly.type
_entity_poly.pdbx_seq_one_letter_code
_entity_poly.pdbx_strand_id
1 'polypeptide(L)'
;MLIYPKTKKGVQKDSPVWKEDNFLRLRGLADALVHKTDFKTEDGKNVLAGAYYERVRRELETLEAAKLAQLSKSLGPKAAALKAMPEPTGGSSNSSSPRSTGARRAAREAGERRARAASERKELAAAIRAELLDAEAEINEVYCRANASLVKYSKAGKFRVISDEEIPRFHPDFSARKVAQAMEIEEVLA
;
A
#
# COMPACT_ATOMS: atom_id res chain seq x y z
N MET A 1 -14.22 9.00 6.00
CA MET A 1 -15.03 9.21 4.78
C MET A 1 -14.20 9.24 3.51
N LEU A 2 -14.50 8.32 2.60
CA LEU A 2 -13.97 8.30 1.23
C LEU A 2 -14.56 9.44 0.37
N ILE A 3 -13.70 10.18 -0.34
CA ILE A 3 -14.12 11.28 -1.23
C ILE A 3 -13.45 11.12 -2.58
N TYR A 4 -14.22 11.29 -3.66
CA TYR A 4 -13.68 11.43 -5.02
C TYR A 4 -13.53 12.92 -5.36
N PRO A 5 -12.31 13.47 -5.32
CA PRO A 5 -12.12 14.88 -5.63
C PRO A 5 -12.44 15.15 -7.11
N LYS A 6 -13.24 16.18 -7.36
CA LYS A 6 -13.50 16.69 -8.71
C LYS A 6 -12.44 17.74 -9.07
N THR A 7 -11.83 17.63 -10.25
CA THR A 7 -10.98 18.71 -10.77
C THR A 7 -11.82 19.89 -11.28
N LYS A 8 -11.23 21.08 -11.38
CA LYS A 8 -11.89 22.32 -11.88
C LYS A 8 -12.54 22.18 -13.28
N LYS A 9 -12.22 21.12 -14.04
CA LYS A 9 -12.78 20.81 -15.36
C LYS A 9 -13.79 19.65 -15.35
N GLY A 10 -14.30 19.25 -14.19
CA GLY A 10 -15.30 18.17 -14.09
C GLY A 10 -14.73 16.75 -14.26
N VAL A 11 -13.43 16.60 -14.50
CA VAL A 11 -12.76 15.29 -14.54
C VAL A 11 -12.58 14.80 -13.10
N GLN A 12 -13.19 13.67 -12.77
CA GLN A 12 -13.04 13.01 -11.47
C GLN A 12 -11.60 12.48 -11.35
N LYS A 13 -10.92 12.73 -10.23
CA LYS A 13 -9.58 12.16 -10.02
C LYS A 13 -9.73 10.64 -9.85
N ASP A 14 -8.86 9.87 -10.49
CA ASP A 14 -8.91 8.39 -10.43
C ASP A 14 -8.64 7.85 -9.01
N SER A 15 -8.04 8.64 -8.10
CA SER A 15 -7.80 8.27 -6.70
C SER A 15 -8.88 8.79 -5.78
N PRO A 16 -9.56 7.91 -5.02
CA PRO A 16 -10.29 8.36 -3.84
C PRO A 16 -9.31 8.84 -2.76
N VAL A 17 -9.74 9.81 -1.97
CA VAL A 17 -8.98 10.39 -0.86
C VAL A 17 -9.74 10.16 0.43
N TRP A 18 -9.03 9.76 1.48
CA TRP A 18 -9.60 9.65 2.81
C TRP A 18 -9.70 11.02 3.49
N LYS A 19 -10.90 11.38 3.93
CA LYS A 19 -11.14 12.55 4.77
C LYS A 19 -11.72 12.11 6.10
N GLU A 20 -11.31 12.79 7.17
CA GLU A 20 -11.91 12.58 8.49
C GLU A 20 -13.40 12.92 8.47
N ASP A 21 -14.18 12.09 9.16
CA ASP A 21 -15.60 12.35 9.37
C ASP A 21 -15.78 13.45 10.41
N ASN A 22 -16.61 14.44 10.08
CA ASN A 22 -16.98 15.50 11.01
C ASN A 22 -18.09 15.02 11.97
N PHE A 23 -18.14 15.60 13.16
CA PHE A 23 -19.21 15.39 14.15
C PHE A 23 -19.44 13.93 14.56
N LEU A 24 -18.39 13.10 14.56
CA LEU A 24 -18.48 11.68 14.90
C LEU A 24 -19.13 11.39 16.25
N ARG A 25 -18.93 12.26 17.23
CA ARG A 25 -19.57 12.11 18.55
C ARG A 25 -21.08 12.26 18.47
N LEU A 26 -21.56 13.29 17.77
CA LEU A 26 -22.99 13.50 17.57
C LEU A 26 -23.62 12.36 16.77
N ARG A 27 -22.90 11.89 15.74
CA ARG A 27 -23.33 10.74 14.94
C ARG A 27 -23.42 9.46 15.78
N GLY A 28 -22.41 9.18 16.60
CA GLY A 28 -22.42 8.02 17.51
C GLY A 28 -23.58 8.06 18.50
N LEU A 29 -23.87 9.24 19.06
CA LEU A 29 -25.02 9.44 19.95
C LEU A 29 -26.36 9.25 19.22
N ALA A 30 -26.52 9.84 18.04
CA ALA A 30 -27.74 9.68 17.23
C ALA A 30 -27.95 8.22 16.78
N ASP A 31 -26.90 7.55 16.31
CA ASP A 31 -26.96 6.16 15.88
C ASP A 31 -27.24 5.22 17.08
N ALA A 32 -26.80 5.56 18.29
CA ALA A 32 -27.17 4.83 19.51
C ALA A 32 -28.64 5.02 19.87
N LEU A 33 -29.18 6.24 19.76
CA LEU A 33 -30.60 6.53 20.01
C LEU A 33 -31.53 5.81 19.02
N VAL A 34 -31.07 5.62 17.78
CA VAL A 34 -31.85 4.96 16.71
C VAL A 34 -31.55 3.45 16.63
N HIS A 35 -30.82 2.88 17.60
CA HIS A 35 -30.45 1.45 17.60
C HIS A 35 -29.73 0.99 16.32
N LYS A 36 -28.94 1.86 15.70
CA LYS A 36 -28.07 1.55 14.56
C LYS A 36 -26.67 1.08 14.98
N THR A 37 -26.38 1.16 16.27
CA THR A 37 -25.14 0.70 16.90
C THR A 37 -25.44 -0.18 18.09
N ASP A 38 -24.95 -1.40 18.03
CA ASP A 38 -25.04 -2.34 19.14
C ASP A 38 -23.73 -3.11 19.32
N PHE A 39 -23.58 -3.71 20.49
CA PHE A 39 -22.51 -4.67 20.74
C PHE A 39 -23.11 -6.06 20.63
N LYS A 40 -22.60 -6.86 19.70
CA LYS A 40 -23.00 -8.26 19.56
C LYS A 40 -22.00 -9.11 20.31
N THR A 41 -22.48 -10.19 20.93
CA THR A 41 -21.57 -11.19 21.51
C THR A 41 -21.12 -12.12 20.38
N GLU A 42 -19.87 -12.01 19.98
CA GLU A 42 -19.18 -12.91 19.04
C GLU A 42 -18.08 -13.65 19.80
N ASP A 43 -18.09 -14.99 19.75
CA ASP A 43 -17.10 -15.85 20.41
C ASP A 43 -16.89 -15.55 21.92
N GLY A 44 -17.98 -15.21 22.61
CA GLY A 44 -17.95 -14.85 24.04
C GLY A 44 -17.42 -13.45 24.34
N LYS A 45 -17.11 -12.64 23.31
CA LYS A 45 -16.67 -11.24 23.43
C LYS A 45 -17.73 -10.31 22.87
N ASN A 46 -17.90 -9.15 23.50
CA ASN A 46 -18.82 -8.13 22.99
C ASN A 46 -18.09 -7.29 21.95
N VAL A 47 -18.50 -7.34 20.69
CA VAL A 47 -17.90 -6.59 19.58
C VAL A 47 -18.90 -5.59 19.05
N LEU A 48 -18.45 -4.36 18.81
CA LEU A 48 -19.26 -3.32 18.17
C LEU A 48 -19.69 -3.76 16.76
N ALA A 49 -20.99 -3.75 16.52
CA ALA A 49 -21.61 -3.89 15.21
C ALA A 49 -22.48 -2.67 14.92
N GLY A 50 -22.39 -2.13 13.70
CA GLY A 50 -23.23 -1.00 13.33
C GLY A 50 -23.00 -0.49 11.92
N ALA A 51 -23.95 0.33 11.46
CA ALA A 51 -23.94 0.85 10.09
C ALA A 51 -22.71 1.70 9.77
N TYR A 52 -22.15 2.44 10.75
CA TYR A 52 -20.93 3.21 10.55
C TYR A 52 -19.69 2.31 10.39
N TYR A 53 -19.59 1.26 11.20
CA TYR A 53 -18.49 0.29 11.09
C TYR A 53 -18.48 -0.35 9.69
N GLU A 54 -19.62 -0.89 9.24
CA GLU A 54 -19.75 -1.49 7.92
C GLU A 54 -19.48 -0.50 6.78
N ARG A 55 -19.88 0.76 6.95
CA ARG A 55 -19.57 1.82 5.99
C ARG A 55 -18.06 2.07 5.90
N VAL A 56 -17.38 2.25 7.04
CA VAL A 56 -15.94 2.51 7.08
C VAL A 56 -15.17 1.33 6.49
N ARG A 57 -15.57 0.09 6.82
CA ARG A 57 -15.01 -1.13 6.23
C ARG A 57 -15.03 -1.10 4.70
N ARG A 58 -16.21 -0.89 4.10
CA ARG A 58 -16.36 -0.84 2.63
C ARG A 58 -15.59 0.31 2.00
N GLU A 59 -15.56 1.46 2.67
CA GLU A 59 -14.78 2.63 2.20
C GLU A 59 -13.28 2.35 2.21
N LEU A 60 -12.76 1.62 3.21
CA LEU A 60 -11.36 1.18 3.28
C LEU A 60 -11.04 0.15 2.18
N GLU A 61 -11.88 -0.87 2.01
CA GLU A 61 -11.75 -1.87 0.93
C GLU A 61 -11.69 -1.20 -0.46
N THR A 62 -12.56 -0.20 -0.69
CA THR A 62 -12.58 0.57 -1.94
C THR A 62 -11.31 1.40 -2.14
N LEU A 63 -10.78 2.00 -1.05
CA LEU A 63 -9.56 2.79 -1.10
C LEU A 63 -8.35 1.92 -1.44
N GLU A 64 -8.20 0.78 -0.76
CA GLU A 64 -7.10 -0.15 -1.02
C GLU A 64 -7.16 -0.68 -2.45
N ALA A 65 -8.34 -1.09 -2.94
CA ALA A 65 -8.51 -1.53 -4.32
C ALA A 65 -8.10 -0.45 -5.33
N ALA A 66 -8.47 0.81 -5.07
CA ALA A 66 -8.08 1.93 -5.94
C ALA A 66 -6.57 2.22 -5.89
N LYS A 67 -5.93 2.10 -4.72
CA LYS A 67 -4.48 2.26 -4.55
C LYS A 67 -3.71 1.14 -5.25
N LEU A 68 -4.17 -0.11 -5.11
CA LEU A 68 -3.62 -1.25 -5.84
C LEU A 68 -3.72 -1.07 -7.35
N ALA A 69 -4.85 -0.59 -7.86
CA ALA A 69 -5.03 -0.31 -9.28
C ALA A 69 -4.13 0.84 -9.79
N GLN A 70 -3.73 1.77 -8.92
CA GLN A 70 -2.78 2.83 -9.27
C GLN A 70 -1.35 2.30 -9.31
N LEU A 71 -0.96 1.54 -8.28
CA LEU A 71 0.34 0.90 -8.20
C LEU A 71 0.56 -0.08 -9.35
N SER A 72 -0.44 -0.87 -9.74
CA SER A 72 -0.29 -1.80 -10.86
C SER A 72 -0.01 -1.08 -12.18
N LYS A 73 -0.63 0.10 -12.41
CA LYS A 73 -0.40 0.93 -13.59
C LYS A 73 1.00 1.54 -13.61
N SER A 74 1.52 1.98 -12.46
CA SER A 74 2.84 2.62 -12.37
C SER A 74 3.99 1.62 -12.28
N LEU A 75 3.83 0.55 -11.51
CA LEU A 75 4.84 -0.48 -11.27
C LEU A 75 4.92 -1.51 -12.37
N GLY A 76 3.83 -1.81 -13.09
CA GLY A 76 3.82 -2.81 -14.16
C GLY A 76 4.92 -2.60 -15.21
N PRO A 77 5.04 -1.40 -15.81
CA PRO A 77 6.12 -1.09 -16.74
C PRO A 77 7.52 -1.15 -16.11
N LYS A 78 7.66 -0.70 -14.86
CA LYS A 78 8.95 -0.71 -14.14
C LYS A 78 9.41 -2.15 -13.87
N ALA A 79 8.52 -2.99 -13.35
CA ALA A 79 8.83 -4.39 -13.09
C ALA A 79 9.14 -5.16 -14.38
N ALA A 80 8.42 -4.90 -15.48
CA ALA A 80 8.73 -5.47 -16.79
C ALA A 80 10.13 -5.04 -17.27
N ALA A 81 10.48 -3.76 -17.11
CA ALA A 81 11.82 -3.25 -17.42
C ALA A 81 12.91 -3.89 -16.54
N LEU A 82 12.66 -4.08 -15.24
CA LEU A 82 13.58 -4.76 -14.33
C LEU A 82 13.87 -6.19 -14.79
N LYS A 83 12.82 -6.93 -15.15
CA LYS A 83 12.92 -8.32 -15.63
C LYS A 83 13.62 -8.43 -16.98
N ALA A 84 13.48 -7.42 -17.84
CA ALA A 84 14.14 -7.39 -19.14
C ALA A 84 15.64 -7.06 -19.05
N MET A 85 16.10 -6.44 -17.96
CA MET A 85 17.51 -6.11 -17.78
C MET A 85 18.33 -7.38 -17.49
N PRO A 86 19.47 -7.59 -18.18
CA PRO A 86 20.29 -8.76 -17.98
C PRO A 86 20.78 -8.84 -16.53
N GLU A 87 20.58 -10.00 -15.91
CA GLU A 87 21.20 -10.35 -14.63
C GLU A 87 22.70 -10.06 -14.71
N PRO A 88 23.31 -9.45 -13.68
CA PRO A 88 24.75 -9.40 -13.54
C PRO A 88 25.25 -10.81 -13.23
N THR A 89 25.13 -11.72 -14.19
CA THR A 89 25.82 -13.00 -14.17
C THR A 89 27.29 -12.66 -14.14
N GLY A 90 27.91 -12.91 -12.98
CA GLY A 90 29.35 -12.92 -12.80
C GLY A 90 29.92 -13.99 -13.71
N GLY A 91 30.10 -13.66 -14.98
CA GLY A 91 30.76 -14.49 -15.96
C GLY A 91 32.21 -14.64 -15.57
N SER A 92 32.46 -15.54 -14.61
CA SER A 92 33.71 -16.28 -14.46
C SER A 92 33.83 -17.19 -15.67
N SER A 93 34.05 -16.60 -16.85
CA SER A 93 34.48 -17.34 -18.02
C SER A 93 35.99 -17.43 -17.94
N ASN A 94 36.47 -18.55 -17.42
CA ASN A 94 37.81 -19.06 -17.69
C ASN A 94 38.08 -18.94 -19.20
N SER A 95 38.80 -17.91 -19.65
CA SER A 95 39.49 -17.94 -20.94
C SER A 95 40.45 -16.76 -21.05
N SER A 96 41.75 -17.10 -21.13
CA SER A 96 42.88 -16.33 -21.66
C SER A 96 42.87 -14.80 -21.51
N SER A 97 43.89 -14.27 -20.84
CA SER A 97 44.24 -12.84 -20.88
C SER A 97 44.15 -12.28 -22.31
N PRO A 98 43.44 -11.15 -22.54
CA PRO A 98 43.22 -10.62 -23.87
C PRO A 98 44.55 -10.37 -24.59
N ARG A 99 44.78 -11.14 -25.67
CA ARG A 99 46.04 -11.22 -26.42
C ARG A 99 46.24 -10.06 -27.41
N SER A 100 45.24 -9.20 -27.63
CA SER A 100 45.32 -8.04 -28.53
C SER A 100 44.83 -6.75 -27.86
N THR A 101 45.29 -5.60 -28.35
CA THR A 101 44.86 -4.27 -27.89
C THR A 101 43.36 -4.01 -28.17
N GLY A 102 42.83 -4.58 -29.26
CA GLY A 102 41.39 -4.55 -29.59
C GLY A 102 40.55 -5.35 -28.59
N ALA A 103 40.99 -6.57 -28.22
CA ALA A 103 40.31 -7.39 -27.23
C ALA A 103 40.29 -6.73 -25.83
N ARG A 104 41.38 -6.01 -25.47
CA ARG A 104 41.45 -5.23 -24.21
C ARG A 104 40.45 -4.07 -24.20
N ARG A 105 40.28 -3.35 -25.31
CA ARG A 105 39.29 -2.27 -25.43
C ARG A 105 37.86 -2.81 -25.38
N ALA A 106 37.55 -3.86 -26.14
CA ALA A 106 36.24 -4.50 -26.12
C ALA A 106 35.87 -5.04 -24.73
N ALA A 107 36.82 -5.63 -24.00
CA ALA A 107 36.60 -6.10 -22.64
C ALA A 107 36.31 -4.96 -21.64
N ARG A 108 37.00 -3.82 -21.77
CA ARG A 108 36.72 -2.62 -20.95
C ARG A 108 35.35 -2.03 -21.25
N GLU A 109 35.00 -1.87 -22.54
CA GLU A 109 33.68 -1.39 -22.94
C GLU A 109 32.56 -2.33 -22.49
N ALA A 110 32.76 -3.65 -22.59
CA ALA A 110 31.80 -4.62 -22.07
C ALA A 110 31.67 -4.54 -20.54
N GLY A 111 32.77 -4.32 -19.82
CA GLY A 111 32.77 -4.08 -18.38
C GLY A 111 32.02 -2.82 -17.98
N GLU A 112 32.24 -1.70 -18.69
CA GLU A 112 31.51 -0.46 -18.47
C GLU A 112 30.02 -0.61 -18.78
N ARG A 113 29.65 -1.28 -19.88
CA ARG A 113 28.24 -1.56 -20.21
C ARG A 113 27.56 -2.40 -19.12
N ARG A 114 28.25 -3.42 -18.58
CA ARG A 114 27.74 -4.22 -17.46
C ARG A 114 27.59 -3.41 -16.18
N ALA A 115 28.55 -2.55 -15.86
CA ALA A 115 28.49 -1.68 -14.70
C ALA A 115 27.30 -0.70 -14.79
N ARG A 116 27.07 -0.11 -15.97
CA ARG A 116 25.91 0.76 -16.23
C ARG A 116 24.58 0.00 -16.13
N ALA A 117 24.49 -1.18 -16.75
CA ALA A 117 23.28 -2.02 -16.64
C ALA A 117 23.00 -2.42 -15.18
N ALA A 118 24.04 -2.74 -14.40
CA ALA A 118 23.90 -3.07 -12.99
C ALA A 118 23.48 -1.86 -12.13
N SER A 119 23.99 -0.65 -12.41
CA SER A 119 23.54 0.57 -11.72
C SER A 119 22.10 0.91 -12.07
N GLU A 120 21.73 0.85 -13.35
CA GLU A 120 20.35 1.10 -13.82
C GLU A 120 19.36 0.11 -13.19
N ARG A 121 19.72 -1.18 -13.10
CA ARG A 121 18.91 -2.20 -12.44
C ARG A 121 18.72 -1.88 -10.94
N LYS A 122 19.78 -1.48 -10.24
CA LYS A 122 19.72 -1.08 -8.82
C LYS A 122 18.85 0.16 -8.59
N GLU A 123 18.99 1.17 -9.43
CA GLU A 123 18.18 2.38 -9.36
C GLU A 123 16.70 2.08 -9.59
N LEU A 124 16.40 1.25 -10.58
CA LEU A 124 15.03 0.87 -10.90
C LEU A 124 14.40 0.01 -9.79
N ALA A 125 15.15 -0.93 -9.22
CA ALA A 125 14.74 -1.67 -8.04
C ALA A 125 14.46 -0.74 -6.84
N ALA A 126 15.36 0.21 -6.57
CA ALA A 126 15.17 1.19 -5.50
C ALA A 126 13.93 2.06 -5.72
N ALA A 127 13.65 2.46 -6.97
CA ALA A 127 12.46 3.22 -7.31
C ALA A 127 11.16 2.43 -7.09
N ILE A 128 11.15 1.13 -7.41
CA ILE A 128 9.99 0.27 -7.12
C ILE A 128 9.81 0.08 -5.60
N ARG A 129 10.92 -0.14 -4.86
CA ARG A 129 10.88 -0.25 -3.39
C ARG A 129 10.29 0.99 -2.74
N ALA A 130 10.76 2.16 -3.13
CA ALA A 130 10.29 3.43 -2.58
C ALA A 130 8.79 3.60 -2.80
N GLU A 131 8.31 3.37 -4.03
CA GLU A 131 6.90 3.51 -4.36
C GLU A 131 6.00 2.52 -3.61
N LEU A 132 6.45 1.28 -3.41
CA LEU A 132 5.72 0.28 -2.62
C LEU A 132 5.65 0.65 -1.13
N LEU A 133 6.76 1.11 -0.54
CA LEU A 133 6.83 1.50 0.87
C LEU A 133 6.06 2.79 1.15
N ASP A 134 6.13 3.76 0.24
CA ASP A 134 5.35 5.00 0.33
C ASP A 134 3.85 4.68 0.31
N ALA A 135 3.41 3.79 -0.57
CA ALA A 135 2.01 3.36 -0.61
C ALA A 135 1.58 2.58 0.65
N GLU A 136 2.45 1.73 1.19
CA GLU A 136 2.20 1.04 2.47
C GLU A 136 2.04 2.03 3.61
N ALA A 137 2.88 3.08 3.67
CA ALA A 137 2.78 4.14 4.66
C ALA A 137 1.48 4.95 4.53
N GLU A 138 1.11 5.34 3.30
CA GLU A 138 -0.15 6.06 3.03
C GLU A 138 -1.38 5.25 3.44
N ILE A 139 -1.42 3.96 3.11
CA ILE A 139 -2.53 3.07 3.48
C ILE A 139 -2.58 2.93 5.00
N ASN A 140 -1.45 2.65 5.65
CA ASN A 140 -1.39 2.53 7.11
C ASN A 140 -1.91 3.80 7.82
N GLU A 141 -1.55 4.99 7.33
CA GLU A 141 -2.02 6.25 7.90
C GLU A 141 -3.55 6.36 7.83
N VAL A 142 -4.15 5.96 6.71
CA VAL A 142 -5.61 5.94 6.54
C VAL A 142 -6.28 5.00 7.54
N TYR A 143 -5.74 3.79 7.71
CA TYR A 143 -6.26 2.81 8.67
C TYR A 143 -6.14 3.32 10.11
N CYS A 144 -5.03 3.95 10.48
CA CYS A 144 -4.87 4.59 11.79
C CYS A 144 -5.95 5.66 12.03
N ARG A 145 -6.21 6.53 11.05
CA ARG A 145 -7.26 7.57 11.15
C ARG A 145 -8.66 6.97 11.22
N ALA A 146 -8.94 5.90 10.47
CA ALA A 146 -10.21 5.17 10.51
C ALA A 146 -10.45 4.53 11.89
N ASN A 147 -9.44 3.85 12.45
CA ASN A 147 -9.51 3.25 13.78
C ASN A 147 -9.73 4.32 14.87
N ALA A 148 -9.02 5.45 14.81
CA ALA A 148 -9.27 6.58 15.72
C ALA A 148 -10.69 7.15 15.59
N SER A 149 -11.22 7.22 14.37
CA SER A 149 -12.58 7.68 14.10
C SER A 149 -13.62 6.72 14.68
N LEU A 150 -13.40 5.41 14.55
CA LEU A 150 -14.25 4.39 15.13
C LEU A 150 -14.30 4.49 16.65
N VAL A 151 -13.16 4.65 17.32
CA VAL A 151 -13.11 4.84 18.78
C VAL A 151 -13.92 6.06 19.22
N LYS A 152 -13.76 7.20 18.51
CA LYS A 152 -14.53 8.43 18.79
C LYS A 152 -16.03 8.22 18.63
N TYR A 153 -16.44 7.48 17.61
CA TYR A 153 -17.82 7.13 17.33
C TYR A 153 -18.40 6.21 18.41
N SER A 154 -17.72 5.10 18.73
CA SER A 154 -18.19 4.09 19.69
C SER A 154 -18.36 4.65 21.09
N LYS A 155 -17.37 5.42 21.57
CA LYS A 155 -17.40 6.01 22.92
C LYS A 155 -18.47 7.09 23.09
N ALA A 156 -18.99 7.66 22.00
CA ALA A 156 -19.99 8.71 22.09
C ALA A 156 -21.43 8.19 22.25
N GLY A 157 -21.69 6.94 21.87
CA GLY A 157 -23.03 6.35 21.88
C GLY A 157 -23.42 5.62 23.16
N LYS A 158 -22.50 5.43 24.12
CA LYS A 158 -22.76 4.65 25.34
C LYS A 158 -22.33 5.39 26.59
N PHE A 159 -23.16 5.31 27.63
CA PHE A 159 -22.90 5.84 28.97
C PHE A 159 -22.10 4.88 29.87
N ARG A 160 -21.44 3.87 29.28
CA ARG A 160 -20.59 2.88 29.98
C ARG A 160 -19.17 2.91 29.42
N VAL A 161 -18.21 2.47 30.23
CA VAL A 161 -16.84 2.26 29.77
C VAL A 161 -16.85 1.14 28.73
N ILE A 162 -16.36 1.44 27.52
CA ILE A 162 -16.13 0.47 26.45
C ILE A 162 -14.65 0.14 26.47
N SER A 163 -14.32 -1.15 26.55
CA SER A 163 -12.92 -1.61 26.52
C SER A 163 -12.38 -1.62 25.09
N ASP A 164 -11.05 -1.58 24.95
CA ASP A 164 -10.40 -1.61 23.64
C ASP A 164 -10.64 -2.92 22.87
N GLU A 165 -10.93 -4.02 23.58
CA GLU A 165 -11.27 -5.31 22.97
C GLU A 165 -12.67 -5.32 22.34
N GLU A 166 -13.57 -4.46 22.83
CA GLU A 166 -14.94 -4.38 22.32
C GLU A 166 -15.03 -3.55 21.02
N ILE A 167 -13.99 -2.76 20.71
CA ILE A 167 -13.93 -1.93 19.51
C ILE A 167 -13.09 -2.64 18.46
N PRO A 168 -13.69 -3.13 17.36
CA PRO A 168 -12.95 -3.80 16.29
C PRO A 168 -11.94 -2.84 15.67
N ARG A 169 -10.80 -3.39 15.24
CA ARG A 169 -9.73 -2.66 14.57
C ARG A 169 -9.65 -3.10 13.12
N PHE A 170 -9.65 -2.14 12.22
CA PHE A 170 -9.36 -2.38 10.82
C PHE A 170 -7.85 -2.60 10.65
N HIS A 171 -7.51 -3.56 9.81
CA HIS A 171 -6.13 -3.86 9.41
C HIS A 171 -6.05 -3.81 7.89
N PRO A 172 -4.98 -3.22 7.34
CA PRO A 172 -4.80 -3.19 5.89
C PRO A 172 -4.46 -4.59 5.37
N ASP A 173 -5.04 -4.95 4.24
CA ASP A 173 -4.70 -6.20 3.55
C ASP A 173 -3.43 -6.03 2.70
N PHE A 174 -3.20 -4.79 2.25
CA PHE A 174 -2.03 -4.37 1.50
C PHE A 174 -0.73 -4.53 2.30
N SER A 175 0.30 -5.05 1.63
CA SER A 175 1.68 -4.96 2.10
C SER A 175 2.64 -4.90 0.93
N ALA A 176 3.67 -4.05 1.03
CA ALA A 176 4.71 -3.91 0.01
C ALA A 176 5.31 -5.28 -0.35
N ARG A 177 5.53 -6.13 0.66
CA ARG A 177 6.09 -7.48 0.50
C ARG A 177 5.20 -8.38 -0.36
N LYS A 178 3.91 -8.45 -0.05
CA LYS A 178 2.96 -9.27 -0.81
C LYS A 178 2.89 -8.84 -2.27
N VAL A 179 2.90 -7.52 -2.53
CA VAL A 179 2.87 -6.99 -3.90
C VAL A 179 4.17 -7.26 -4.65
N ALA A 180 5.34 -7.05 -4.02
CA ALA A 180 6.62 -7.38 -4.64
C ALA A 180 6.74 -8.88 -4.98
N GLN A 181 6.26 -9.75 -4.10
CA GLN A 181 6.19 -11.19 -4.34
C GLN A 181 5.27 -11.52 -5.53
N ALA A 182 4.07 -10.93 -5.57
CA ALA A 182 3.14 -11.11 -6.70
C ALA A 182 3.70 -10.61 -8.04
N MET A 183 4.62 -9.65 -8.00
CA MET A 183 5.32 -9.13 -9.18
C MET A 183 6.62 -9.89 -9.50
N GLU A 184 6.99 -10.91 -8.71
CA GLU A 184 8.24 -11.69 -8.81
C GLU A 184 9.50 -10.82 -8.77
N ILE A 185 9.51 -9.83 -7.87
CA ILE A 185 10.62 -8.89 -7.66
C ILE A 185 11.03 -8.84 -6.18
N GLU A 186 11.04 -9.99 -5.51
CA GLU A 186 11.34 -10.09 -4.06
C GLU A 186 12.70 -9.50 -3.70
N GLU A 187 13.68 -9.57 -4.60
CA GLU A 187 15.01 -8.97 -4.46
C GLU A 187 14.97 -7.46 -4.14
N VAL A 188 13.87 -6.78 -4.51
CA VAL A 188 13.68 -5.36 -4.29
C VAL A 188 13.45 -5.03 -2.80
N LEU A 189 12.88 -5.95 -2.03
CA LEU A 189 12.52 -5.75 -0.62
C LEU A 189 13.41 -6.51 0.38
N ALA A 190 14.38 -7.29 -0.11
CA ALA A 190 15.47 -7.83 0.69
C ALA A 190 16.35 -6.71 1.29
#